data_AF-A0A921QPU3-F1
#
_entry.id   AF-A0A921QPU3-F1
#
_cell.length_a   1.000
_cell.length_b   1.000
_cell.length_c   1.000
_cell.angle_alpha   90.00
_cell.angle_beta   90.00
_cell.angle_gamma   90.00
#
_symmetry.space_group_name_H-M   'P 1'
#
loop_
_entity.id
_entity.type
_entity.pdbx_description
1 polymer ?
#
loop_
_entity_poly.entity_id
_entity_poly.type
_entity_poly.pdbx_seq_one_letter_code
_entity_poly.pdbx_strand_id
1 'polypeptide(L)'
;MGAIEELEKDFQKEVNSVNQRLNIAIEKVKEPYRQPNILAEYIAFQLKNRVSFQKAMKKAIELTKKADIKRIKIQIAGCLA
;
A
#
# COMPACT_ATOMS: atom_id res chain seq x y z
N MET A 1 19.54 -6.35 -3.93
CA MET A 1 20.00 -5.06 -4.49
C MET A 1 19.60 -4.89 -5.95
N GLY A 2 19.58 -5.95 -6.78
CA GLY A 2 19.23 -5.85 -8.21
C GLY A 2 17.82 -5.39 -8.59
N ALA A 3 16.80 -5.57 -7.73
CA ALA A 3 15.43 -5.12 -8.05
C ALA A 3 15.28 -3.59 -8.16
N ILE A 4 16.14 -2.82 -7.48
CA ILE A 4 16.09 -1.34 -7.53
C ILE A 4 16.74 -0.84 -8.81
N GLU A 5 17.86 -1.44 -9.22
CA GLU A 5 18.54 -1.11 -10.49
C GLU A 5 17.66 -1.44 -11.70
N GLU A 6 16.86 -2.49 -11.61
CA GLU A 6 15.88 -2.86 -12.64
C GLU A 6 14.74 -1.83 -12.71
N LEU A 7 14.22 -1.40 -11.56
CA LEU A 7 13.21 -0.35 -11.48
C LEU A 7 13.72 1.00 -12.02
N GLU A 8 14.96 1.38 -11.71
CA GLU A 8 15.59 2.59 -12.25
C GLU A 8 15.69 2.55 -13.78
N LYS A 9 16.05 1.40 -14.35
CA LYS A 9 16.11 1.21 -15.81
C LYS A 9 14.75 1.30 -16.47
N ASP A 10 13.71 0.72 -15.87
CA ASP A 10 12.37 0.75 -16.44
C ASP A 10 11.75 2.15 -16.36
N PHE A 11 11.95 2.87 -15.25
CA PHE A 11 11.52 4.26 -15.13
C PHE A 11 12.27 5.21 -16.08
N GLN A 12 13.57 4.99 -16.30
CA GLN A 12 14.35 5.76 -17.29
C GLN A 12 13.90 5.53 -18.73
N LYS A 13 13.29 4.37 -19.05
CA LYS A 13 12.73 4.11 -20.39
C LYS A 13 11.37 4.77 -20.58
N GLU A 14 10.49 4.73 -19.58
CA GLU A 14 9.16 5.35 -19.69
C GLU A 14 9.22 6.89 -19.66
N VAL A 15 10.04 7.43 -18.76
CA VAL A 15 10.29 8.86 -18.68
C VAL A 15 11.42 9.15 -19.67
N ASN A 16 11.09 9.58 -20.90
CA ASN A 16 11.99 9.95 -22.02
C ASN A 16 13.03 11.06 -21.68
N SER A 17 13.64 11.03 -20.51
CA SER A 17 14.61 11.98 -19.99
C SER A 17 16.00 11.40 -20.22
N VAL A 18 16.46 11.54 -21.46
CA VAL A 18 17.74 11.02 -21.98
C VAL A 18 18.96 11.48 -21.15
N ASN A 19 18.83 12.44 -20.22
CA ASN A 19 19.95 12.99 -19.45
C ASN A 19 19.67 13.28 -17.96
N GLN A 20 18.55 12.83 -17.37
CA GLN A 20 18.30 13.06 -15.93
C GLN A 20 18.56 11.80 -15.11
N ARG A 21 19.51 11.88 -14.17
CA ARG A 21 19.77 10.82 -13.20
C ARG A 21 18.66 10.82 -12.15
N LEU A 22 17.79 9.81 -12.23
CA LEU A 22 16.79 9.51 -11.20
C LEU A 22 17.49 8.81 -10.04
N ASN A 23 17.36 9.36 -8.83
CA ASN A 23 17.87 8.74 -7.61
C ASN A 23 16.67 8.16 -6.85
N ILE A 24 16.57 6.83 -6.79
CA ILE A 24 15.51 6.15 -6.05
C ILE A 24 16.02 5.82 -4.65
N ALA A 25 15.34 6.34 -3.63
CA ALA A 25 15.64 6.04 -2.23
C ALA A 25 14.45 5.30 -1.60
N ILE A 26 14.75 4.28 -0.78
CA ILE A 26 13.72 3.54 -0.03
C ILE A 26 13.69 4.07 1.40
N GLU A 27 12.56 4.66 1.77
CA GLU A 27 12.28 5.03 3.15
C GLU A 27 11.33 4.02 3.79
N LYS A 28 11.68 3.56 5.00
CA LYS A 28 10.81 2.68 5.79
C LYS A 28 9.82 3.51 6.59
N VAL A 29 8.53 3.29 6.35
CA VAL A 29 7.46 3.86 7.17
C VAL A 29 7.43 3.15 8.53
N LYS A 30 7.65 3.90 9.62
CA LYS A 30 7.67 3.35 11.00
C LYS A 30 6.34 2.71 11.40
N GLU A 31 5.23 3.36 11.07
CA GLU A 31 3.87 2.91 11.40
C GLU A 31 3.03 2.79 10.11
N PRO A 32 3.12 1.67 9.39
CA PRO A 32 2.50 1.53 8.07
C PRO A 32 0.97 1.68 8.12
N TYR A 33 0.33 1.12 9.15
CA TYR A 33 -1.13 1.15 9.30
C TYR A 33 -1.69 2.50 9.74
N ARG A 34 -0.82 3.48 10.01
CA ARG A 34 -1.20 4.88 10.21
C ARG A 34 -1.43 5.62 8.89
N GLN A 35 -0.81 5.14 7.81
CA GLN A 35 -0.97 5.67 6.47
C GLN A 35 -2.22 5.08 5.81
N PRO A 36 -3.21 5.91 5.40
CA PRO A 36 -4.45 5.43 4.80
C PRO A 36 -4.24 4.60 3.53
N ASN A 37 -3.28 4.97 2.69
CA ASN A 37 -3.00 4.29 1.42
C ASN A 37 -2.53 2.86 1.65
N ILE A 38 -1.60 2.65 2.58
CA ILE A 38 -1.07 1.33 2.92
C ILE A 38 -2.18 0.45 3.51
N LEU A 39 -3.06 1.03 4.33
CA LEU A 39 -4.20 0.30 4.87
C LEU A 39 -5.21 -0.09 3.78
N ALA A 40 -5.47 0.79 2.81
CA ALA A 40 -6.35 0.50 1.67
C ALA A 40 -5.79 -0.62 0.79
N GLU A 41 -4.50 -0.59 0.48
CA GLU A 41 -3.79 -1.65 -0.23
C GLU A 41 -3.85 -2.97 0.51
N TYR A 42 -3.67 -2.96 1.83
CA TYR A 42 -3.84 -4.14 2.67
C TYR A 42 -5.24 -4.74 2.54
N ILE A 43 -6.30 -3.92 2.64
CA ILE A 43 -7.69 -4.40 2.49
C ILE A 43 -7.90 -4.98 1.08
N ALA A 44 -7.44 -4.30 0.04
CA ALA A 44 -7.54 -4.76 -1.34
C ALA A 44 -6.82 -6.11 -1.54
N PHE A 45 -5.64 -6.27 -0.94
CA PHE A 45 -4.88 -7.52 -0.96
C PHE A 45 -5.64 -8.67 -0.28
N GLN A 46 -6.27 -8.44 0.88
CA GLN A 46 -7.08 -9.45 1.56
C GLN A 46 -8.29 -9.87 0.70
N LEU A 47 -8.97 -8.92 0.07
CA LEU A 47 -10.09 -9.20 -0.82
C LEU A 47 -9.64 -9.98 -2.07
N LYS A 48 -8.47 -9.66 -2.64
CA LYS A 48 -7.86 -10.42 -3.75
C LYS A 48 -7.59 -11.87 -3.36
N ASN A 49 -7.21 -12.10 -2.10
CA ASN A 49 -7.02 -13.43 -1.53
C ASN A 49 -8.32 -14.10 -1.05
N ARG A 50 -9.49 -13.57 -1.44
CA ARG A 50 -10.83 -14.11 -1.11
C ARG A 50 -11.14 -14.17 0.39
N VAL A 51 -10.50 -13.31 1.20
CA VAL A 51 -10.90 -13.15 2.59
C VAL A 51 -12.23 -12.40 2.63
N SER A 52 -13.18 -12.91 3.42
CA SER A 52 -14.47 -12.24 3.65
C SER A 52 -14.29 -10.77 3.98
N PHE A 53 -15.09 -9.89 3.35
CA PHE A 53 -15.00 -8.45 3.53
C PHE A 53 -15.11 -8.03 5.01
N GLN A 54 -15.95 -8.71 5.79
CA GLN A 54 -16.11 -8.45 7.22
C GLN A 54 -14.84 -8.77 7.99
N LYS A 55 -14.16 -9.88 7.66
CA LYS A 55 -12.90 -10.28 8.29
C LYS A 55 -11.77 -9.31 7.93
N ALA A 56 -11.66 -8.93 6.66
CA ALA A 56 -10.67 -7.95 6.20
C ALA A 56 -10.87 -6.59 6.90
N MET A 57 -12.11 -6.11 6.98
CA MET A 57 -12.46 -4.86 7.66
C MET A 57 -12.20 -4.91 9.17
N LYS A 58 -12.60 -5.99 9.85
CA LYS A 58 -12.31 -6.18 11.28
C LYS A 58 -10.81 -6.17 11.56
N LYS A 59 -10.02 -6.79 10.69
CA LYS A 59 -8.56 -6.82 10.82
C LYS A 59 -7.94 -5.44 10.59
N ALA A 60 -8.41 -4.68 9.60
CA ALA A 60 -7.95 -3.32 9.37
C ALA A 60 -8.24 -2.38 10.57
N ILE A 61 -9.41 -2.54 11.21
CA ILE A 61 -9.75 -1.80 12.45
C ILE A 61 -8.83 -2.21 13.61
N GLU A 62 -8.50 -3.49 13.75
CA GLU A 62 -7.58 -3.96 14.79
C GLU A 62 -6.16 -3.38 14.59
N LEU A 63 -5.67 -3.37 13.35
CA LEU A 63 -4.34 -2.86 13.01
C LEU A 63 -4.22 -1.34 13.24
N THR A 64 -5.28 -0.59 12.92
CA THR A 64 -5.32 0.87 13.13
C THR A 64 -5.45 1.25 14.59
N LYS A 65 -6.17 0.44 15.40
CA LYS A 65 -6.19 0.60 16.86
C LYS A 65 -4.80 0.39 17.48
N LYS A 66 -4.02 -0.57 16.98
CA LYS A 66 -2.63 -0.80 17.45
C LYS A 66 -1.67 0.33 17.07
N ALA A 67 -2.03 1.16 16.09
CA ALA A 67 -1.29 2.33 15.67
C ALA A 67 -1.82 3.64 16.31
N ASP A 68 -2.53 3.54 17.44
CA ASP A 68 -3.07 4.65 18.23
C ASP A 68 -3.92 5.67 17.45
N ILE A 69 -4.65 5.20 16.43
CA ILE A 69 -5.55 6.05 15.65
C ILE A 69 -6.86 6.26 16.40
N LYS A 70 -7.22 7.53 16.66
CA LYS A 70 -8.44 7.91 17.38
C LYS A 70 -9.72 7.38 16.73
N ARG A 71 -9.86 7.55 15.42
CA ARG A 71 -11.04 7.15 14.65
C ARG A 71 -10.66 6.78 13.21
N ILE A 72 -11.39 5.83 12.64
CA ILE A 72 -11.25 5.45 11.24
C ILE A 72 -12.63 5.19 10.63
N LYS A 73 -12.80 5.56 9.36
CA LYS A 73 -13.96 5.22 8.55
C LYS A 73 -13.48 4.44 7.33
N ILE A 74 -13.99 3.22 7.15
CA ILE A 74 -13.68 2.35 6.02
C ILE A 74 -14.96 2.19 5.21
N GLN A 75 -14.88 2.40 3.90
CA GLN A 75 -15.99 2.20 2.97
C GLN A 75 -15.51 1.28 1.85
N ILE A 76 -16.28 0.23 1.58
CA ILE A 76 -16.02 -0.73 0.50
C ILE A 76 -17.34 -0.84 -0.27
N ALA A 77 -17.28 -0.73 -1.59
CA ALA A 77 -18.45 -0.79 -2.47
C ALA A 77 -18.25 -1.87 -3.54
N GLY A 78 -19.36 -2.37 -4.10
CA GLY A 78 -19.39 -3.38 -5.15
C GLY A 78 -20.03 -4.71 -4.72
N CYS A 79 -19.85 -5.75 -5.52
CA CYS A 79 -20.32 -7.10 -5.22
C CYS A 79 -19.40 -7.76 -4.19
N LEU A 80 -19.85 -7.75 -2.93
CA LEU A 80 -19.12 -8.35 -1.80
C LEU A 80 -19.73 -9.71 -1.49
N ALA A 81 -18.99 -10.78 -1.78
CA ALA A 81 -19.33 -12.16 -1.45
C ALA A 81 -18.63 -12.61 -0.15
#